data_AF-A0AAU5RT75-F1
#
_entry.id   AF-A0AAU5RT75-F1
#
_cell.length_a   1.000
_cell.length_b   1.000
_cell.length_c   1.000
_cell.angle_alpha   90.00
_cell.angle_beta   90.00
_cell.angle_gamma   90.00
#
_symmetry.space_group_name_H-M   'P 1'
#
loop_
_entity.id
_entity.type
_entity.pdbx_description
1 polymer ?
#
loop_
_entity_poly.entity_id
_entity_poly.type
_entity_poly.pdbx_seq_one_letter_code
_entity_poly.pdbx_strand_id
1 'polypeptide(L)' 'MASHHDIDPRNAGRRDVRPTDEEFYASDRPENPALPEDRPRGGEPRDAVQHRATWSTALIVIAVIVVIFAGIWFFP' A
#
# COMPACT_ATOMS: atom_id res chain seq x y z
N MET A 1 18.15 17.36 28.31
CA MET A 1 17.37 18.17 27.34
C MET A 1 16.02 17.49 27.13
N ALA A 2 14.93 18.15 27.49
CA ALA A 2 13.57 17.62 27.29
C ALA A 2 13.17 17.79 25.81
N SER A 3 13.01 16.68 25.09
CA SER A 3 12.50 16.68 23.71
C SER A 3 10.99 16.89 23.73
N HIS A 4 10.60 18.11 23.39
CA HIS A 4 9.23 18.58 23.25
C HIS A 4 8.62 18.02 21.94
N HIS A 5 8.34 16.71 21.89
CA HIS A 5 7.48 16.12 20.85
C HIS A 5 6.04 16.15 21.34
N ASP A 6 5.53 17.37 21.28
CA ASP A 6 4.24 17.80 21.77
C ASP A 6 3.15 17.31 20.81
N ILE A 7 2.27 16.49 21.35
CA ILE A 7 1.03 16.08 20.69
C ILE A 7 0.26 17.38 20.41
N ASP A 8 0.09 17.76 19.14
CA ASP A 8 -0.64 18.99 18.80
C ASP A 8 -2.06 18.91 19.40
N PRO A 9 -2.41 19.77 20.38
CA PRO A 9 -3.69 19.68 21.09
C PRO A 9 -4.90 19.92 20.18
N ARG A 10 -4.69 20.45 18.96
CA ARG A 10 -5.73 20.62 17.94
C ARG A 10 -6.17 19.29 17.30
N ASN A 11 -5.46 18.19 17.55
CA ASN A 11 -5.74 16.85 17.04
C ASN A 11 -6.55 15.96 18.02
N ALA A 12 -6.87 16.44 19.23
CA ALA A 12 -7.44 15.63 20.32
C ALA A 12 -8.88 15.08 20.12
N GLY A 13 -9.33 14.92 18.87
CA GLY A 13 -10.63 14.33 18.52
C GLY A 13 -10.83 14.09 17.02
N ARG A 14 -9.77 14.17 16.20
CA ARG A 14 -9.85 14.03 14.74
C ARG A 14 -9.50 12.59 14.33
N ARG A 15 -10.24 12.00 13.36
CA ARG A 15 -9.96 10.65 12.83
C ARG A 15 -8.72 10.60 11.92
N ASP A 16 -8.15 11.75 11.62
CA ASP A 16 -6.94 11.96 10.83
C ASP A 16 -5.73 12.27 11.74
N VAL A 17 -5.57 11.46 12.79
CA VAL A 17 -4.30 11.39 13.52
C VAL A 17 -3.24 10.94 12.53
N ARG A 18 -2.40 11.88 12.10
CA ARG A 18 -1.17 11.54 11.37
C ARG A 18 -0.15 11.05 12.40
N PRO A 19 0.64 10.02 12.09
CA PRO A 19 1.77 9.66 12.93
C PRO A 19 2.67 10.87 13.17
N THR A 20 3.25 10.95 14.35
CA THR A 20 4.34 11.90 14.60
C THR A 20 5.53 11.57 13.71
N ASP A 21 6.42 12.54 13.47
CA ASP A 21 7.63 12.32 12.67
C ASP A 21 8.43 11.13 13.21
N GLU A 22 8.56 11.01 14.54
CA GLU A 22 9.24 9.89 15.20
C GLU A 22 8.57 8.54 14.89
N GLU A 23 7.24 8.46 14.99
CA GLU A 23 6.49 7.24 14.66
C GLU A 23 6.59 6.88 13.17
N PHE A 24 6.62 7.89 12.29
CA PHE A 24 6.74 7.70 10.84
C PHE A 24 8.14 7.20 10.46
N TYR A 25 9.20 7.74 11.06
CA TYR A 25 10.57 7.31 10.77
C TYR A 25 10.97 6.02 11.51
N ALA A 26 10.27 5.66 12.59
CA ALA A 26 10.49 4.43 13.33
C ALA A 26 9.79 3.20 12.73
N SER A 27 8.71 3.37 11.97
CA SER A 27 7.90 2.24 11.47
C SER A 27 8.69 1.24 10.64
N ASP A 28 9.65 1.75 9.87
CA ASP A 28 10.44 0.95 8.93
C ASP A 28 11.89 0.77 9.43
N ARG A 29 12.14 1.03 10.73
CA ARG A 29 13.44 0.81 11.35
C ARG A 29 13.59 -0.66 11.77
N PRO A 30 14.73 -1.30 11.53
CA PRO A 30 14.99 -2.63 12.08
C PRO A 30 15.02 -2.56 13.62
N GLU A 31 14.58 -3.63 14.28
CA GLU A 31 14.50 -3.72 15.75
C GLU A 31 15.87 -3.59 16.45
N ASN A 32 16.96 -3.81 15.71
CA ASN A 32 18.32 -3.57 16.16
C ASN A 32 19.12 -2.71 15.15
N PRO A 33 18.96 -1.39 15.15
CA PRO A 33 19.67 -0.50 14.23
C PRO A 33 21.15 -0.40 14.64
N ALA A 34 22.06 -0.69 13.71
CA ALA A 34 23.49 -0.61 13.97
C ALA A 34 23.98 0.85 14.14
N LEU A 35 23.25 1.81 13.57
CA LEU A 35 23.54 3.24 13.63
C LEU A 35 22.26 4.03 13.92
N PRO A 36 22.36 5.14 14.66
CA PRO A 36 21.22 6.02 14.90
C PRO A 36 20.70 6.68 13.61
N GLU A 37 21.49 6.73 12.55
CA GLU A 37 21.09 7.23 11.22
C GLU A 37 20.65 6.12 10.25
N ASP A 38 20.58 4.86 10.70
CA ASP A 38 20.16 3.74 9.85
C ASP A 38 18.68 3.93 9.50
N ARG A 39 18.47 4.52 8.33
CA ARG A 39 17.17 4.79 7.72
C ARG A 39 16.56 3.50 7.17
N PRO A 40 15.24 3.48 6.95
CA PRO A 40 14.57 2.40 6.23
C PRO A 40 15.29 2.05 4.93
N ARG A 41 15.97 0.89 4.88
CA ARG A 41 16.43 0.32 3.60
C ARG A 41 15.17 -0.25 2.99
N GLY A 42 14.59 0.44 2.02
CA GLY A 42 13.32 0.06 1.36
C GLY A 42 13.39 -1.27 0.60
N GLY A 43 13.64 -2.36 1.32
CA GLY A 43 14.09 -3.65 0.80
C GLY A 43 13.58 -4.83 1.61
N GLU A 44 12.48 -4.68 2.37
CA GLU A 44 11.69 -5.88 2.64
C GLU A 44 11.10 -6.40 1.32
N PRO A 45 11.16 -7.72 1.07
CA PRO A 45 10.42 -8.31 -0.04
C PRO A 45 8.94 -8.04 0.23
N ARG A 46 8.38 -7.05 -0.46
CA ARG A 46 6.93 -6.85 -0.44
C ARG A 46 6.30 -8.12 -0.96
N ASP A 47 5.45 -8.74 -0.13
CA ASP A 47 4.53 -9.78 -0.60
C ASP A 47 3.94 -9.32 -1.92
N ALA A 48 3.99 -10.19 -2.94
CA ALA A 48 3.43 -9.90 -4.24
C ALA A 48 1.99 -9.46 -4.01
N VAL A 49 1.70 -8.18 -4.27
CA VAL A 49 0.38 -7.60 -4.02
C VAL A 49 -0.59 -8.36 -4.91
N GLN A 50 -1.27 -9.36 -4.34
CA GLN A 50 -2.31 -10.12 -5.02
C GLN A 50 -3.49 -9.18 -5.19
N HIS A 51 -3.44 -8.39 -6.27
CA HIS A 51 -4.55 -7.55 -6.65
C HIS A 51 -5.69 -8.49 -7.06
N ARG A 52 -6.75 -8.51 -6.25
CA ARG A 52 -8.07 -9.06 -6.60
C ARG A 52 -8.54 -8.55 -7.98
N ALA A 53 -8.06 -7.38 -8.39
CA ALA A 53 -8.28 -6.77 -9.70
C ALA A 53 -7.71 -7.57 -10.89
N THR A 54 -6.70 -8.43 -10.69
CA THR A 54 -6.15 -9.25 -11.78
C THR A 54 -7.20 -10.26 -12.28
N TRP A 55 -8.02 -10.80 -11.37
CA TRP A 55 -9.12 -11.69 -11.71
C TRP A 55 -10.27 -10.97 -12.43
N SER A 56 -10.58 -9.72 -12.07
CA SER A 56 -11.60 -8.95 -12.79
C SER A 56 -11.17 -8.65 -14.22
N THR A 57 -9.89 -8.28 -14.43
CA THR A 57 -9.36 -8.04 -15.78
C THR A 57 -9.40 -9.32 -16.61
N ALA A 58 -9.01 -10.47 -16.04
CA ALA A 58 -9.10 -11.76 -16.72
C ALA A 58 -10.53 -12.11 -17.14
N LEU A 59 -11.53 -11.90 -16.26
CA LEU A 59 -12.94 -12.12 -16.59
C LEU A 59 -13.44 -11.23 -17.73
N ILE A 60 -13.05 -9.95 -17.75
CA ILE A 60 -13.40 -9.02 -18.83
C ILE A 60 -12.81 -9.50 -20.16
N VAL A 61 -11.53 -9.87 -20.18
CA VAL A 61 -10.87 -10.37 -21.39
C VAL A 61 -11.56 -11.64 -21.90
N ILE A 62 -11.88 -12.59 -21.02
CA ILE A 62 -12.62 -13.81 -21.40
C ILE A 62 -14.00 -13.46 -21.97
N ALA A 63 -14.74 -12.53 -21.35
CA ALA A 63 -16.05 -12.11 -21.84
C ALA A 63 -15.97 -11.51 -23.25
N VAL A 64 -14.99 -10.65 -23.52
CA VAL A 64 -14.78 -10.06 -24.85
C VAL A 64 -14.49 -11.14 -25.90
N ILE A 65 -13.64 -12.10 -25.59
CA ILE A 65 -13.32 -13.23 -26.49
C ILE A 65 -14.59 -14.01 -26.82
N VAL A 66 -15.43 -14.33 -25.83
CA VAL A 66 -16.69 -15.05 -26.05
C VAL A 66 -17.64 -14.27 -26.96
N VAL A 67 -17.76 -12.95 -26.78
CA VAL A 67 -18.61 -12.10 -27.65
C VAL A 67 -18.11 -12.12 -29.09
N ILE A 68 -16.80 -12.04 -29.32
CA ILE A 68 -16.23 -12.08 -30.67
C ILE A 68 -16.55 -13.42 -31.35
N PHE A 69 -16.31 -14.55 -30.66
CA PHE A 69 -16.60 -15.87 -31.22
C PHE A 69 -18.08 -16.09 -31.46
N ALA A 70 -18.94 -15.63 -30.55
CA ALA A 70 -20.38 -15.66 -30.75
C ALA A 70 -20.77 -14.84 -32.00
N GLY A 71 -20.22 -13.64 -32.16
CA GLY A 71 -20.45 -12.81 -33.34
C GLY A 71 -20.09 -13.52 -34.65
N ILE A 72 -18.89 -14.13 -34.71
CA ILE A 72 -18.43 -14.90 -35.88
C ILE A 72 -19.37 -16.10 -36.16
N TRP A 73 -19.86 -16.77 -35.11
CA TRP A 73 -20.72 -17.94 -35.27
C TRP A 73 -22.15 -17.60 -35.70
N PHE A 74 -22.73 -16.52 -35.14
CA PHE A 74 -24.09 -16.07 -35.46
C PHE A 74 -24.17 -15.24 -36.74
N PHE A 75 -23.07 -14.60 -37.15
CA PHE A 75 -22.96 -13.77 -38.36
C PHE A 75 -21.73 -14.17 -39.18
N PRO A 76 -21.75 -15.36 -39.82
CA PRO A 76 -20.67 -15.81 -40.70
C PRO A 76 -20.56 -15.01 -42.00
#